data_AF-A0A063ZEU2-F1
#
_entry.id   AF-A0A063ZEU2-F1
#
_cell.length_a   1.000
_cell.length_b   1.000
_cell.length_c   1.000
_cell.angle_alpha   90.00
_cell.angle_beta   90.00
_cell.angle_gamma   90.00
#
_symmetry.space_group_name_H-M   'P 1'
#
loop_
_entity.id
_entity.type
_entity.pdbx_description
1 polymer ?
#
loop_
_entity_poly.entity_id
_entity_poly.type
_entity_poly.pdbx_seq_one_letter_code
_entity_poly.pdbx_strand_id
1 'polypeptide(L)'
;MFYTRGAIEGGMLGDIETLQRQAVMVEIEEIIQSTPDYADVREALRSRNFIPEQDDADVAIWVQPDLRIFVLLQMNLGGGYAGYRVAAYDDLGGREVRLPE
;
A
#
# COMPACT_ATOMS: atom_id res chain seq x y z
N MET A 1 5.87 -40.58 26.18
CA MET A 1 7.30 -40.19 26.11
C MET A 1 7.40 -39.03 25.11
N PHE A 2 7.96 -37.90 25.55
CA PHE A 2 8.13 -36.60 24.88
C PHE A 2 8.92 -36.73 23.54
N TYR A 3 8.79 -35.88 22.50
CA TYR A 3 8.95 -34.41 22.45
C TYR A 3 8.19 -33.72 21.29
N THR A 4 7.91 -32.44 21.49
CA THR A 4 7.38 -31.39 20.59
C THR A 4 8.40 -30.85 19.58
N ARG A 5 8.02 -30.61 18.31
CA ARG A 5 8.60 -29.68 17.30
C ARG A 5 8.01 -30.00 15.91
N GLY A 6 7.48 -29.14 15.05
CA GLY A 6 7.26 -27.69 15.00
C GLY A 6 6.85 -27.38 13.55
N ALA A 7 5.65 -26.85 13.31
CA ALA A 7 5.18 -26.42 11.98
C ALA A 7 3.98 -25.45 12.06
N ILE A 8 3.96 -24.57 13.06
CA ILE A 8 2.96 -23.49 13.19
C ILE A 8 3.66 -22.16 13.51
N GLU A 9 4.69 -21.80 12.75
CA GLU A 9 5.38 -20.50 12.97
C GLU A 9 5.54 -19.67 11.67
N GLY A 10 4.77 -19.95 10.62
CA GLY A 10 4.83 -19.17 9.37
C GLY A 10 3.50 -18.62 8.82
N GLY A 11 2.35 -19.20 9.16
CA GLY A 11 1.06 -18.79 8.60
C GLY A 11 0.46 -17.58 9.32
N MET A 12 0.14 -17.75 10.61
CA MET A 12 -0.78 -16.84 11.30
C MET A 12 -0.30 -15.38 11.42
N LEU A 13 1.01 -15.13 11.50
CA LEU A 13 1.57 -13.77 11.54
C LEU A 13 1.62 -13.12 10.15
N GLY A 14 1.93 -13.90 9.10
CA GLY A 14 1.89 -13.43 7.71
C GLY A 14 0.46 -13.14 7.25
N ASP A 15 -0.51 -13.96 7.68
CA ASP A 15 -1.93 -13.73 7.42
C ASP A 15 -2.43 -12.44 8.10
N ILE A 16 -2.07 -12.19 9.36
CA ILE A 16 -2.46 -10.97 10.08
C ILE A 16 -1.82 -9.72 9.49
N GLU A 17 -0.54 -9.78 9.11
CA GLU A 17 0.15 -8.66 8.45
C GLU A 17 -0.46 -8.39 7.05
N THR A 18 -0.81 -9.44 6.31
CA THR A 18 -1.48 -9.34 5.01
C THR A 18 -2.88 -8.75 5.14
N LEU A 19 -3.65 -9.18 6.15
CA LEU A 19 -4.98 -8.62 6.44
C LEU A 19 -4.91 -7.15 6.88
N GLN A 20 -3.94 -6.79 7.72
CA GLN A 20 -3.70 -5.39 8.09
C GLN A 20 -3.32 -4.55 6.88
N ARG A 21 -2.43 -5.08 6.02
CA ARG A 21 -2.03 -4.43 4.77
C ARG A 21 -3.24 -4.19 3.87
N GLN A 22 -4.04 -5.21 3.62
CA GLN A 22 -5.25 -5.10 2.79
C GLN A 22 -6.27 -4.13 3.38
N ALA A 23 -6.46 -4.12 4.70
CA ALA A 23 -7.35 -3.17 5.36
C ALA A 23 -6.89 -1.73 5.13
N VAL A 24 -5.60 -1.44 5.32
CA VAL A 24 -5.03 -0.11 5.05
C VAL A 24 -5.16 0.26 3.57
N MET A 25 -4.89 -0.67 2.66
CA MET A 25 -5.05 -0.42 1.22
C MET A 25 -6.48 -0.01 0.86
N VAL A 26 -7.47 -0.78 1.30
CA VAL A 26 -8.90 -0.47 1.07
C VAL A 26 -9.29 0.86 1.70
N GLU A 27 -8.87 1.13 2.93
CA GLU A 27 -9.14 2.41 3.59
C GLU A 27 -8.59 3.60 2.78
N ILE A 28 -7.37 3.49 2.24
CA ILE A 28 -6.78 4.54 1.41
C ILE A 28 -7.55 4.70 0.10
N GLU A 29 -7.94 3.60 -0.55
CA GLU A 29 -8.76 3.65 -1.75
C GLU A 29 -10.11 4.33 -1.50
N GLU A 30 -10.75 4.05 -0.36
CA GLU A 30 -12.00 4.71 0.03
C GLU A 30 -11.80 6.20 0.30
N ILE A 31 -10.70 6.60 0.94
CA ILE A 31 -10.38 8.01 1.17
C ILE A 31 -10.18 8.76 -0.16
N ILE A 32 -9.44 8.17 -1.09
CA ILE A 32 -9.19 8.78 -2.42
C ILE A 32 -10.49 8.87 -3.23
N GLN A 33 -11.37 7.88 -3.13
CA GLN A 33 -12.66 7.89 -3.83
C GLN A 33 -13.68 8.85 -3.20
N SER A 34 -13.64 9.01 -1.88
CA SER A 34 -14.57 9.87 -1.14
C SER A 34 -14.18 11.34 -1.22
N THR A 35 -12.89 11.64 -1.36
CA THR A 35 -12.35 12.99 -1.26
C THR A 35 -11.68 13.38 -2.58
N PRO A 36 -12.22 14.35 -3.34
CA PRO A 36 -11.60 14.83 -4.58
C PRO A 36 -10.36 15.70 -4.34
N ASP A 37 -10.17 16.21 -3.12
CA ASP A 37 -9.09 17.11 -2.73
C ASP A 37 -7.86 16.36 -2.20
N TYR A 38 -6.70 16.61 -2.81
CA TYR A 38 -5.44 15.97 -2.41
C TYR A 38 -4.95 16.40 -1.02
N ALA A 39 -5.32 17.60 -0.56
CA ALA A 39 -4.92 18.10 0.76
C ALA A 39 -5.42 17.18 1.88
N ASP A 40 -6.68 16.76 1.83
CA ASP A 40 -7.29 15.84 2.79
C ASP A 40 -6.66 14.44 2.73
N VAL A 41 -6.43 13.92 1.51
CA VAL A 41 -5.74 12.63 1.30
C VAL A 41 -4.33 12.67 1.89
N ARG A 42 -3.60 13.77 1.68
CA ARG A 42 -2.27 13.99 2.25
C ARG A 42 -2.27 13.94 3.77
N GLU A 43 -3.23 14.61 4.41
CA GLU A 43 -3.33 14.59 5.87
C GLU A 43 -3.67 13.19 6.40
N ALA A 44 -4.58 12.49 5.73
CA ALA A 44 -4.94 11.12 6.08
C ALA A 44 -3.78 10.13 5.94
N LEU A 45 -2.97 10.26 4.88
CA LEU A 45 -1.75 9.47 4.66
C LEU A 45 -0.69 9.78 5.73
N ARG A 46 -0.46 11.06 6.02
CA ARG A 46 0.50 11.50 7.03
C ARG A 46 0.15 11.00 8.43
N SER A 47 -1.14 11.00 8.78
CA SER A 47 -1.64 10.46 10.05
C SER A 47 -1.36 8.95 10.20
N ARG A 48 -1.30 8.22 9.09
CA ARG A 48 -1.02 6.78 9.03
C ARG A 48 0.46 6.45 8.83
N ASN A 49 1.36 7.40 9.09
CA ASN A 49 2.80 7.21 8.97
C ASN A 49 3.29 6.93 7.53
N PHE A 50 2.52 7.37 6.51
CA PHE A 50 3.03 7.39 5.15
C PHE A 50 3.99 8.56 4.98
N ILE A 51 5.10 8.29 4.31
CA ILE A 51 6.16 9.22 3.99
C ILE A 51 6.00 9.65 2.52
N PRO A 52 6.01 10.96 2.22
CA PRO A 52 6.03 11.41 0.83
C PRO A 52 7.41 11.14 0.24
N GLU A 53 7.47 10.29 -0.79
CA GLU A 53 8.66 10.16 -1.64
C GLU A 53 8.65 11.19 -2.76
N GLN A 54 7.46 11.47 -3.30
CA GLN A 54 7.26 12.50 -4.32
C GLN A 54 5.97 13.27 -4.00
N ASP A 55 6.03 14.58 -4.03
CA ASP A 55 4.90 15.48 -3.78
C ASP A 55 4.95 16.62 -4.80
N ASP A 56 4.82 16.25 -6.07
CA ASP A 56 4.79 17.18 -7.19
C ASP A 56 3.34 17.57 -7.55
N ALA A 57 3.19 18.67 -8.28
CA ALA A 57 1.87 19.19 -8.68
C ALA A 57 1.09 18.26 -9.65
N ASP A 58 1.78 17.37 -10.36
CA ASP A 58 1.20 16.40 -11.30
C ASP A 58 1.18 14.96 -10.73
N VAL A 59 2.05 14.64 -9.78
CA VAL A 59 2.19 13.28 -9.24
C VAL A 59 2.64 13.31 -7.79
N ALA A 60 1.98 12.51 -6.95
CA ALA A 60 2.39 12.26 -5.59
C ALA A 60 2.58 10.77 -5.33
N ILE A 61 3.69 10.43 -4.69
CA ILE A 61 4.06 9.08 -4.30
C ILE A 61 4.26 9.07 -2.80
N TRP A 62 3.49 8.21 -2.15
CA TRP A 62 3.54 8.00 -0.71
C TRP A 62 3.89 6.56 -0.42
N VAL A 63 4.75 6.35 0.55
CA VAL A 63 5.20 5.01 0.95
C VAL A 63 4.99 4.83 2.43
N GLN A 64 4.53 3.65 2.81
CA GLN A 64 4.50 3.24 4.20
C GLN A 64 5.50 2.10 4.39
N PRO A 65 6.65 2.37 5.05
CA PRO A 65 7.73 1.39 5.16
C PRO A 65 7.35 0.17 6.01
N ASP A 66 6.52 0.34 7.05
CA ASP A 66 6.16 -0.75 7.96
C ASP A 66 5.31 -1.84 7.29
N LEU A 67 4.24 -1.47 6.57
CA LEU A 67 3.40 -2.43 5.84
C LEU A 67 3.85 -2.65 4.41
N ARG A 68 4.91 -1.96 3.97
CA ARG A 68 5.42 -1.97 2.59
C ARG A 68 4.30 -1.71 1.59
N ILE A 69 3.53 -0.66 1.80
CA ILE A 69 2.50 -0.17 0.87
C ILE A 69 3.07 1.05 0.16
N PHE A 70 2.75 1.19 -1.13
CA PHE A 70 2.94 2.44 -1.86
C PHE A 70 1.61 2.90 -2.45
N VAL A 71 1.45 4.22 -2.47
CA VAL A 71 0.28 4.92 -3.00
C VAL A 71 0.79 5.91 -4.02
N LEU A 72 0.36 5.75 -5.26
CA LEU A 72 0.63 6.67 -6.35
C LEU A 72 -0.66 7.41 -6.70
N LEU A 73 -0.60 8.73 -6.66
CA LEU A 73 -1.68 9.64 -6.98
C LEU A 73 -1.24 10.47 -8.18
N GLN A 74 -2.00 10.40 -9.27
CA GLN A 74 -1.79 11.25 -10.42
C GLN A 74 -2.82 12.38 -10.38
N MET A 75 -2.35 13.62 -10.37
CA MET A 75 -3.19 14.80 -10.34
C MET A 75 -3.39 15.30 -11.77
N ASN A 76 -4.60 15.72 -12.10
CA ASN A 76 -4.84 16.50 -13.31
C ASN A 76 -4.52 17.97 -13.02
N LEU A 77 -4.06 18.70 -14.05
CA LEU A 77 -3.82 20.16 -14.03
C LEU A 77 -5.06 21.02 -13.66
N GLY A 78 -6.22 20.40 -13.42
CA GLY A 78 -7.46 21.03 -12.97
C GLY A 78 -7.82 20.80 -11.49
N GLY A 79 -6.92 20.20 -10.69
CA GLY A 79 -7.07 20.05 -9.24
C GLY A 79 -7.78 18.77 -8.76
N GLY A 80 -8.25 17.92 -9.68
CA GLY A 80 -8.78 16.58 -9.35
C GLY A 80 -7.80 15.46 -9.70
N TYR A 81 -8.13 14.21 -9.37
CA TYR A 81 -7.28 13.07 -9.72
C TYR A 81 -7.45 12.64 -11.18
N ALA A 82 -6.34 12.39 -11.85
CA ALA A 82 -6.28 11.66 -13.12
C ALA A 82 -6.36 10.15 -12.91
N GLY A 83 -5.82 9.68 -11.78
CA GLY A 83 -5.87 8.28 -11.39
C GLY A 83 -5.12 8.05 -10.08
N TYR A 84 -5.30 6.86 -9.51
CA TYR A 84 -4.58 6.41 -8.34
C TYR A 84 -4.20 4.94 -8.46
N ARG A 85 -3.17 4.53 -7.72
CA ARG A 85 -2.77 3.15 -7.55
C ARG A 85 -2.32 2.95 -6.11
N VAL A 86 -2.94 2.00 -5.42
CA VAL A 86 -2.54 1.56 -4.07
C VAL A 86 -2.08 0.12 -4.20
N ALA A 87 -0.84 -0.18 -3.84
CA ALA A 87 -0.29 -1.53 -3.97
C ALA A 87 0.80 -1.82 -2.93
N ALA A 88 1.03 -3.10 -2.67
CA ALA A 88 2.11 -3.56 -1.81
C ALA A 88 3.42 -3.73 -2.60
N TYR A 89 4.58 -3.49 -1.98
CA TYR A 89 5.87 -3.81 -2.62
C TYR A 89 6.03 -5.30 -2.92
N ASP A 90 5.44 -6.18 -2.11
CA ASP A 90 5.45 -7.63 -2.34
C ASP A 90 4.71 -8.03 -3.63
N ASP A 91 3.69 -7.25 -4.03
CA ASP A 91 2.92 -7.46 -5.27
C ASP A 91 3.73 -7.08 -6.52
N LEU A 92 4.66 -6.12 -6.40
CA LEU A 92 5.56 -5.71 -7.48
C LEU A 92 6.63 -6.76 -7.80
N GLY A 93 6.94 -7.65 -6.86
CA GLY A 93 7.95 -8.72 -6.98
C GLY A 93 7.43 -10.05 -7.53
N GLY A 94 6.11 -10.22 -7.68
CA GLY A 94 5.46 -11.49 -8.00
C GLY A 94 5.53 -11.94 -9.47
N ARG A 95 6.23 -11.20 -10.36
CA ARG A 95 6.43 -11.61 -11.75
C ARG A 95 7.87 -12.07 -11.98
N GLU A 96 8.30 -13.08 -11.23
CA GLU A 96 9.24 -14.06 -11.78
C GLU A 96 8.52 -14.76 -12.94
N VAL A 97 8.62 -14.18 -14.13
CA VAL A 97 8.29 -14.89 -15.38
C VAL A 97 9.20 -16.10 -15.40
N ARG A 98 8.68 -17.27 -15.02
CA ARG A 98 9.31 -18.53 -15.36
C ARG A 98 9.43 -18.56 -16.88
N LEU A 99 10.64 -18.33 -17.37
CA LEU A 99 11.00 -18.60 -18.75
C LEU A 99 10.95 -20.14 -18.90
N PRO A 100 10.14 -20.69 -19.81
CA PRO A 100 10.22 -22.11 -20.12
C PRO A 100 11.59 -22.39 -20.76
N GLU A 101 12.26 -23.43 -20.25
CA GLU A 101 13.50 -24.00 -20.78
C GLU A 101 13.32 -24.57 -22.20
#